data_AF-A0A2J5PDU2-F1
#
_entry.id   AF-A0A2J5PDU2-F1
#
_cell.length_a   1.000
_cell.length_b   1.000
_cell.length_c   1.000
_cell.angle_alpha   90.00
_cell.angle_beta   90.00
_cell.angle_gamma   90.00
#
_symmetry.space_group_name_H-M   'P 1'
#
loop_
_entity.id
_entity.type
_entity.pdbx_description
1 polymer ?
#
loop_
_entity_poly.entity_id
_entity_poly.type
_entity_poly.pdbx_seq_one_letter_code
_entity_poly.pdbx_strand_id
1 'polypeptide(L)'
;MAKKSQRRCKICREKFTPAFENHRWCCPEHGAEYAMQELDKKRAKQAQAKAKKERAAWRKRKAAVKPLRHWEDMTQRVVNDYIRERDHDLPCISCGTFGTVQWEAGHYRSRGKASHLRYNEDNIHKQCHHCNVQMSGNQQQYRIGLVEKIGTERVEALENNNTPHRYTIEELEGIRSHYSALRRALIKQREAA
;
A
#
# COMPACT_ATOMS: atom_id res chain seq x y z
N MET A 1 -24.29 -10.98 -60.09
CA MET A 1 -23.04 -10.61 -59.39
C MET A 1 -23.39 -9.78 -58.17
N ALA A 2 -22.97 -10.17 -56.96
CA ALA A 2 -23.28 -9.41 -55.75
C ALA A 2 -22.65 -8.00 -55.82
N LYS A 3 -23.45 -6.96 -55.65
CA LYS A 3 -22.99 -5.57 -55.66
C LYS A 3 -22.07 -5.35 -54.45
N LYS A 4 -20.78 -5.09 -54.69
CA LYS A 4 -19.82 -4.86 -53.59
C LYS A 4 -20.28 -3.64 -52.78
N SER A 5 -20.41 -3.82 -51.47
CA SER A 5 -20.81 -2.74 -50.55
C SER A 5 -19.77 -1.61 -50.59
N GLN A 6 -20.21 -0.37 -50.77
CA GLN A 6 -19.33 0.80 -50.64
C GLN A 6 -18.80 0.93 -49.21
N ARG A 7 -17.53 1.29 -49.07
CA ARG A 7 -16.85 1.54 -47.78
C ARG A 7 -16.32 2.96 -47.72
N ARG A 8 -16.01 3.46 -46.51
CA ARG A 8 -15.35 4.76 -46.32
C ARG A 8 -13.84 4.57 -46.20
N CYS A 9 -13.07 5.39 -46.93
CA CYS A 9 -11.61 5.41 -46.84
C CYS A 9 -11.16 5.77 -45.41
N LYS A 10 -10.15 5.08 -44.88
CA LYS A 10 -9.63 5.35 -43.53
C LYS A 10 -8.84 6.65 -43.39
N ILE A 11 -8.44 7.25 -44.51
CA ILE A 11 -7.73 8.54 -44.56
C ILE A 11 -8.72 9.68 -44.84
N CYS A 12 -9.25 9.78 -46.07
CA CYS A 12 -10.13 10.89 -46.48
C CYS A 12 -11.63 10.73 -46.17
N ARG A 13 -12.08 9.55 -45.69
CA ARG A 13 -13.50 9.24 -45.35
C ARG A 13 -14.50 9.22 -46.51
N GLU A 14 -14.05 9.42 -47.75
CA GLU A 14 -14.88 9.29 -48.96
C GLU A 14 -15.35 7.85 -49.19
N LYS A 15 -16.51 7.71 -49.86
CA LYS A 15 -17.06 6.40 -50.22
C LYS A 15 -16.33 5.84 -51.45
N PHE A 16 -15.92 4.59 -51.40
CA PHE A 16 -15.30 3.88 -52.52
C PHE A 16 -15.79 2.43 -52.61
N THR A 17 -15.63 1.80 -53.77
CA THR A 17 -15.96 0.37 -53.98
C THR A 17 -14.68 -0.47 -53.83
N PRO A 18 -14.54 -1.30 -52.79
CA PRO A 18 -13.31 -2.02 -52.53
C PRO A 18 -13.05 -3.15 -53.54
N ALA A 19 -11.80 -3.32 -53.97
CA ALA A 19 -11.42 -4.44 -54.83
C ALA A 19 -11.43 -5.79 -54.08
N PHE A 20 -11.00 -5.78 -52.81
CA PHE A 20 -10.89 -6.96 -51.94
C PHE A 20 -11.50 -6.69 -50.55
N GLU A 21 -11.81 -7.74 -49.78
CA GLU A 21 -12.45 -7.60 -48.46
C GLU A 21 -11.63 -6.81 -47.43
N ASN A 22 -10.30 -6.87 -47.53
CA ASN A 22 -9.36 -6.18 -46.65
C ASN A 22 -8.99 -4.77 -47.15
N HIS A 23 -9.52 -4.32 -48.29
CA HIS A 23 -9.23 -3.00 -48.85
C HIS A 23 -9.92 -1.90 -48.02
N ARG A 24 -9.12 -0.97 -47.47
CA ARG A 24 -9.60 0.06 -46.51
C ARG A 24 -9.35 1.51 -46.96
N TRP A 25 -8.76 1.71 -48.13
CA TRP A 25 -8.37 3.01 -48.70
C TRP A 25 -8.94 3.18 -50.12
N CYS A 26 -9.09 4.41 -50.60
CA CYS A 26 -9.70 4.68 -51.92
C CYS A 26 -8.71 4.79 -53.09
N CYS A 27 -7.42 5.05 -52.82
CA CYS A 27 -6.36 5.17 -53.83
C CYS A 27 -5.01 4.67 -53.28
N PRO A 28 -4.01 4.34 -54.14
CA PRO A 28 -2.71 3.83 -53.68
C PRO A 28 -2.01 4.70 -52.65
N GLU A 29 -2.09 6.04 -52.77
CA GLU A 29 -1.49 6.99 -51.83
C GLU A 29 -2.08 6.86 -50.42
N HIS A 30 -3.41 6.84 -50.30
CA HIS A 30 -4.08 6.59 -49.03
C HIS A 30 -3.81 5.18 -48.47
N GLY A 31 -3.49 4.21 -49.34
CA GLY A 31 -3.05 2.89 -48.93
C GLY A 31 -1.68 2.93 -48.25
N ALA A 32 -0.72 3.66 -48.85
CA ALA A 32 0.60 3.88 -48.26
C ALA A 32 0.50 4.64 -46.93
N GLU A 33 -0.29 5.71 -46.86
CA GLU A 33 -0.50 6.47 -45.62
C GLU A 33 -1.13 5.62 -44.52
N TYR A 34 -2.18 4.87 -44.83
CA TYR A 34 -2.83 3.98 -43.86
C TYR A 34 -1.88 2.89 -43.36
N ALA A 35 -1.04 2.33 -44.25
CA ALA A 35 -0.02 1.37 -43.87
C ALA A 35 1.01 1.98 -42.90
N MET A 36 1.47 3.22 -43.16
CA MET A 36 2.37 3.94 -42.25
C MET A 36 1.71 4.19 -40.88
N GLN A 37 0.46 4.67 -40.86
CA GLN A 37 -0.28 4.89 -39.59
C GLN A 37 -0.42 3.60 -38.77
N GLU A 38 -0.70 2.47 -39.41
CA GLU A 38 -0.80 1.17 -38.70
C GLU A 38 0.57 0.67 -38.21
N LEU A 39 1.64 0.89 -38.97
CA LEU A 39 3.02 0.59 -38.53
C LEU A 39 3.41 1.44 -37.31
N ASP A 40 3.10 2.73 -37.30
CA ASP A 40 3.40 3.61 -36.18
C ASP A 40 2.58 3.27 -34.94
N LYS A 41 1.29 2.94 -35.09
CA LYS A 41 0.48 2.39 -33.98
C LYS A 41 1.08 1.11 -33.42
N LYS A 42 1.56 0.20 -34.28
CA LYS A 42 2.20 -1.05 -33.86
C LYS A 42 3.51 -0.78 -33.13
N ARG A 43 4.36 0.12 -33.64
CA ARG A 43 5.61 0.56 -33.00
C ARG A 43 5.34 1.20 -31.64
N ALA A 44 4.37 2.10 -31.54
CA ALA A 44 3.98 2.74 -30.28
C ALA A 44 3.49 1.73 -29.24
N LYS A 45 2.63 0.77 -29.63
CA LYS A 45 2.18 -0.31 -28.74
C LYS A 45 3.34 -1.19 -28.28
N GLN A 46 4.26 -1.55 -29.17
CA GLN A 46 5.44 -2.35 -28.83
C GLN A 46 6.38 -1.59 -27.88
N ALA A 47 6.65 -0.31 -28.15
CA ALA A 47 7.45 0.55 -27.27
C ALA A 47 6.81 0.69 -25.88
N GLN A 48 5.50 0.90 -25.80
CA GLN A 48 4.79 0.99 -24.53
C GLN A 48 4.84 -0.33 -23.75
N ALA A 49 4.65 -1.47 -24.41
CA ALA A 49 4.74 -2.79 -23.80
C ALA A 49 6.16 -3.09 -23.29
N LYS A 50 7.19 -2.76 -24.08
CA LYS A 50 8.60 -2.87 -23.69
C LYS A 50 8.89 -2.01 -22.47
N ALA A 51 8.51 -0.73 -22.49
CA ALA A 51 8.69 0.18 -21.37
C ALA A 51 7.95 -0.29 -20.10
N LYS A 52 6.74 -0.88 -20.23
CA LYS A 52 6.03 -1.47 -19.09
C LYS A 52 6.79 -2.64 -18.48
N LYS A 53 7.32 -3.55 -19.30
CA LYS A 53 8.14 -4.69 -18.85
C LYS A 53 9.44 -4.22 -18.19
N GLU A 54 10.13 -3.26 -18.79
CA GLU A 54 11.36 -2.68 -18.23
C GLU A 54 11.11 -2.00 -16.88
N ARG A 55 10.03 -1.21 -16.76
CA ARG A 55 9.63 -0.61 -15.47
C ARG A 55 9.31 -1.67 -14.42
N ALA A 56 8.60 -2.75 -14.79
CA ALA A 56 8.28 -3.83 -13.87
C ALA A 56 9.55 -4.56 -13.40
N ALA A 57 10.46 -4.88 -14.33
CA ALA A 57 11.75 -5.50 -14.02
C ALA A 57 12.62 -4.60 -13.14
N TRP A 58 12.68 -3.30 -13.45
CA TRP A 58 13.40 -2.32 -12.65
C TRP A 58 12.83 -2.21 -11.23
N ARG A 59 11.50 -2.18 -11.07
CA ARG A 59 10.85 -2.19 -9.75
C ARG A 59 11.20 -3.45 -8.96
N LYS A 60 11.20 -4.63 -9.62
CA LYS A 60 11.58 -5.90 -8.99
C LYS A 60 13.04 -5.87 -8.51
N ARG A 61 13.98 -5.42 -9.35
CA ARG A 61 15.40 -5.27 -8.98
C ARG A 61 15.57 -4.28 -7.83
N LYS A 62 14.90 -3.12 -7.91
CA LYS A 62 14.96 -2.09 -6.86
C LYS A 62 14.42 -2.61 -5.53
N ALA A 63 13.37 -3.43 -5.54
CA ALA A 63 12.81 -4.06 -4.33
C ALA A 63 13.76 -5.12 -3.75
N ALA A 64 14.39 -5.93 -4.59
CA ALA A 64 15.30 -7.00 -4.17
C ALA A 64 16.57 -6.49 -3.46
N VAL A 65 17.02 -5.28 -3.78
CA VAL A 65 18.20 -4.67 -3.14
C VAL A 65 17.87 -3.99 -1.81
N LYS A 66 16.59 -3.81 -1.47
CA LYS A 66 16.24 -3.12 -0.22
C LYS A 66 16.52 -4.01 1.00
N PRO A 67 17.14 -3.47 2.06
CA PRO A 67 17.38 -4.23 3.28
C PRO A 67 16.06 -4.58 3.99
N LEU A 68 16.05 -5.65 4.80
CA LEU A 68 14.87 -6.07 5.57
C LEU A 68 14.27 -4.91 6.40
N ARG A 69 15.12 -4.10 7.03
CA ARG A 69 14.73 -2.91 7.79
C ARG A 69 13.79 -1.97 7.01
N HIS A 70 13.99 -1.82 5.71
CA HIS A 70 13.10 -1.01 4.88
C HIS A 70 11.66 -1.53 4.91
N TRP A 71 11.51 -2.85 4.78
CA TRP A 71 10.21 -3.50 4.82
C TRP A 71 9.60 -3.44 6.21
N GLU A 72 10.40 -3.60 7.26
CA GLU A 72 9.91 -3.47 8.63
C GLU A 72 9.43 -2.04 8.94
N ASP A 73 10.17 -1.01 8.51
CA ASP A 73 9.80 0.39 8.70
C ASP A 73 8.53 0.74 7.92
N MET A 74 8.36 0.19 6.71
CA MET A 74 7.11 0.30 5.96
C MET A 74 5.95 -0.37 6.70
N THR A 75 6.15 -1.58 7.23
CA THR A 75 5.12 -2.30 7.99
C THR A 75 4.75 -1.57 9.27
N GLN A 76 5.72 -1.02 9.99
CA GLN A 76 5.48 -0.23 11.21
C GLN A 76 4.56 0.96 10.96
N ARG A 77 4.73 1.67 9.84
CA ARG A 77 3.86 2.82 9.51
C ARG A 77 2.40 2.39 9.37
N VAL A 78 2.15 1.30 8.65
CA VAL A 78 0.79 0.75 8.46
C VAL A 78 0.17 0.32 9.78
N VAL A 79 0.93 -0.38 10.63
CA VAL A 79 0.46 -0.80 11.96
C VAL A 79 0.18 0.43 12.82
N ASN A 80 1.07 1.43 12.84
CA ASN A 80 0.89 2.66 13.61
C ASN A 80 -0.35 3.45 13.15
N ASP A 81 -0.62 3.49 11.84
CA ASP A 81 -1.82 4.11 11.29
C ASP A 81 -3.08 3.39 11.75
N TYR A 82 -3.06 2.06 11.80
CA TYR A 82 -4.16 1.28 12.36
C TYR A 82 -4.33 1.51 13.87
N ILE A 83 -3.26 1.47 14.67
CA ILE A 83 -3.36 1.63 16.13
C ILE A 83 -3.95 2.99 16.50
N ARG A 84 -3.55 4.06 15.81
CA ARG A 84 -4.13 5.40 16.01
C ARG A 84 -5.60 5.47 15.64
N GLU A 85 -6.02 4.72 14.62
CA GLU A 85 -7.41 4.60 14.20
C GLU A 85 -8.23 3.78 15.20
N ARG A 86 -7.71 2.63 15.64
CA ARG A 86 -8.31 1.73 16.64
C ARG A 86 -8.55 2.45 17.96
N ASP A 87 -7.56 3.23 18.41
CA ASP A 87 -7.60 3.94 19.67
C ASP A 87 -8.07 5.40 19.49
N HIS A 88 -8.79 5.73 18.40
CA HIS A 88 -9.15 7.11 18.03
C HIS A 88 -9.83 7.88 19.17
N ASP A 89 -10.80 7.27 19.83
CA ASP A 89 -11.61 7.90 20.89
C ASP A 89 -11.07 7.66 22.31
N LEU A 90 -9.94 6.97 22.44
CA LEU A 90 -9.30 6.70 23.73
C LEU A 90 -8.30 7.82 24.10
N PRO A 91 -8.05 8.09 25.38
CA PRO A 91 -6.99 9.01 25.77
C PRO A 91 -5.59 8.40 25.53
N CYS A 92 -4.54 9.19 25.77
CA CYS A 92 -3.18 8.69 25.87
C CYS A 92 -3.08 7.55 26.90
N ILE A 93 -2.54 6.39 26.48
CA ILE A 93 -2.40 5.20 27.34
C ILE A 93 -1.59 5.46 28.62
N SER A 94 -0.69 6.46 28.63
CA SER A 94 0.13 6.75 29.79
C SER A 94 -0.49 7.80 30.72
N CYS A 95 -0.83 8.99 30.20
CA CYS A 95 -1.22 10.11 31.05
C CYS A 95 -2.72 10.45 31.01
N GLY A 96 -3.54 9.71 30.25
CA GLY A 96 -4.97 9.98 30.18
C GLY A 96 -5.37 11.26 29.43
N THR A 97 -4.43 12.02 28.85
CA THR A 97 -4.78 13.24 28.09
C THR A 97 -5.56 12.92 26.82
N PHE A 98 -6.48 13.82 26.44
CA PHE A 98 -7.14 13.86 25.12
C PHE A 98 -6.56 14.91 24.18
N GLY A 99 -5.54 15.66 24.63
CA GLY A 99 -4.87 16.71 23.86
C GLY A 99 -3.36 16.51 23.77
N THR A 100 -2.79 16.74 22.59
CA THR A 100 -1.35 16.68 22.32
C THR A 100 -1.04 17.41 21.01
N VAL A 101 0.22 17.79 20.81
CA VAL A 101 0.72 18.34 19.53
C VAL A 101 0.75 17.30 18.41
N GLN A 102 0.94 16.03 18.78
CA GLN A 102 0.99 14.90 17.85
C GLN A 102 0.60 13.60 18.57
N TRP A 103 -0.20 12.77 17.89
CA TRP A 103 -0.54 11.41 18.33
C TRP A 103 0.37 10.37 17.67
N GLU A 104 0.86 9.45 18.48
CA GLU A 104 1.80 8.41 18.09
C GLU A 104 1.28 7.03 18.51
N ALA A 105 1.83 5.98 17.92
CA ALA A 105 1.58 4.61 18.35
C ALA A 105 2.83 4.14 19.13
N GLY A 106 2.79 4.33 20.46
CA GLY A 106 3.92 4.06 21.35
C GLY A 106 4.01 2.58 21.70
N HIS A 107 5.24 2.06 21.79
CA HIS A 107 5.53 0.67 22.16
C HIS A 107 5.81 0.57 23.66
N TYR A 108 5.11 -0.33 24.38
CA TYR A 108 5.41 -0.62 25.79
C TYR A 108 6.81 -1.24 25.93
N ARG A 109 7.06 -2.36 25.25
CA ARG A 109 8.42 -2.91 25.06
C ARG A 109 8.98 -2.40 23.74
N SER A 110 10.02 -1.58 23.84
CA SER A 110 10.58 -0.87 22.68
C SER A 110 11.06 -1.82 21.58
N ARG A 111 10.96 -1.36 20.32
CA ARG A 111 11.38 -2.14 19.14
C ARG A 111 12.84 -2.57 19.16
N GLY A 112 13.70 -1.82 19.87
CA GLY A 112 15.12 -2.14 20.02
C GLY A 112 15.38 -3.25 21.05
N LYS A 113 14.55 -3.34 22.10
CA LYS A 113 14.69 -4.37 23.15
C LYS A 113 13.86 -5.63 22.89
N ALA A 114 12.72 -5.48 22.20
CA ALA A 114 11.78 -6.56 21.93
C ALA A 114 11.27 -6.50 20.49
N SER A 115 12.16 -6.72 19.52
CA SER A 115 11.83 -6.67 18.10
C SER A 115 10.77 -7.69 17.69
N HIS A 116 10.70 -8.84 18.37
CA HIS A 116 9.69 -9.88 18.18
C HIS A 116 8.27 -9.46 18.59
N LEU A 117 8.13 -8.41 19.41
CA LEU A 117 6.84 -7.84 19.82
C LEU A 117 6.46 -6.58 19.01
N ARG A 118 7.20 -6.28 17.94
CA ARG A 118 7.07 -5.02 17.18
C ARG A 118 5.67 -4.77 16.63
N TYR A 119 4.94 -5.83 16.25
CA TYR A 119 3.61 -5.77 15.67
C TYR A 119 2.54 -6.45 16.54
N ASN A 120 2.85 -6.76 17.80
CA ASN A 120 1.88 -7.29 18.74
C ASN A 120 0.97 -6.14 19.21
N GLU A 121 -0.34 -6.27 19.03
CA GLU A 121 -1.32 -5.23 19.36
C GLU A 121 -1.33 -4.85 20.86
N ASP A 122 -1.04 -5.80 21.74
CA ASP A 122 -0.96 -5.56 23.19
C ASP A 122 0.29 -4.77 23.57
N ASN A 123 1.28 -4.69 22.67
CA ASN A 123 2.50 -3.94 22.89
C ASN A 123 2.40 -2.50 22.34
N ILE A 124 1.33 -2.13 21.62
CA ILE A 124 1.25 -0.86 20.87
C ILE A 124 -0.09 -0.16 21.10
N HIS A 125 -0.02 1.10 21.54
CA HIS A 125 -1.20 1.90 21.86
C HIS A 125 -1.01 3.37 21.50
N LYS A 126 -2.12 4.09 21.37
CA LYS A 126 -2.07 5.55 21.17
C LYS A 126 -1.44 6.24 22.38
N GLN A 127 -0.41 7.05 22.10
CA GLN A 127 0.35 7.78 23.11
C GLN A 127 0.60 9.22 22.64
N CYS A 128 0.54 10.18 23.56
CA CYS A 128 0.86 11.57 23.25
C CYS A 128 2.37 11.78 23.06
N HIS A 129 2.75 12.79 22.28
CA HIS A 129 4.14 13.11 21.99
C HIS A 129 4.97 13.39 23.26
N HIS A 130 4.38 14.06 24.26
CA HIS A 130 5.06 14.31 25.54
C HIS A 130 5.45 12.99 26.24
N CYS A 131 4.51 12.04 26.37
CA CYS A 131 4.79 10.75 27.01
C CYS A 131 5.74 9.88 26.17
N ASN A 132 5.49 9.75 24.86
CA ASN A 132 6.26 8.83 24.04
C ASN A 132 7.68 9.34 23.79
N VAL A 133 7.83 10.60 23.41
CA VAL A 133 9.12 11.17 22.98
C VAL A 133 9.83 11.86 24.14
N GLN A 134 9.18 12.81 24.81
CA GLN A 134 9.85 13.65 25.82
C GLN A 134 10.09 12.90 27.13
N MET A 135 9.21 11.97 27.50
CA MET A 135 9.35 11.11 28.69
C MET A 135 9.82 9.69 28.37
N SER A 136 10.37 9.45 27.17
CA SER A 136 10.92 8.16 26.76
C SER A 136 9.96 6.97 26.97
N GLY A 137 8.71 7.12 26.54
CA GLY A 137 7.66 6.10 26.65
C GLY A 137 6.85 6.14 27.95
N ASN A 138 7.23 6.96 28.94
CA ASN A 138 6.56 7.09 30.23
C ASN A 138 6.14 5.73 30.84
N GLN A 139 7.13 4.82 30.95
CA GLN A 139 6.92 3.38 31.09
C GLN A 139 6.04 2.98 32.29
N GLN A 140 6.23 3.61 33.45
CA GLN A 140 5.47 3.29 34.66
C GLN A 140 3.98 3.58 34.46
N GLN A 141 3.67 4.77 33.93
CA GLN A 141 2.30 5.18 33.64
C GLN A 141 1.70 4.38 32.48
N TYR A 142 2.49 4.06 31.46
CA TYR A 142 2.09 3.12 30.41
C TYR A 142 1.66 1.79 31.01
N ARG A 143 2.46 1.20 31.91
CA ARG A 143 2.13 -0.08 32.54
C ARG A 143 0.81 -0.03 33.30
N ILE A 144 0.54 1.05 34.05
CA ILE A 144 -0.73 1.25 34.76
C ILE A 144 -1.90 1.21 33.78
N GLY A 145 -1.88 2.04 32.74
CA GLY A 145 -2.94 2.05 31.72
C GLY A 145 -3.05 0.73 30.94
N LEU A 146 -1.95 0.01 30.78
CA LEU A 146 -1.96 -1.30 30.13
C LEU A 146 -2.64 -2.36 31.00
N VAL A 147 -2.36 -2.38 32.31
CA VAL A 147 -3.06 -3.27 33.26
C VAL A 147 -4.56 -3.00 33.25
N GLU A 148 -4.97 -1.73 33.21
CA GLU A 148 -6.39 -1.37 33.09
C GLU A 148 -7.01 -1.85 31.76
N LYS A 149 -6.27 -1.73 30.65
CA LYS A 149 -6.78 -2.02 29.29
C LYS A 149 -6.83 -3.51 28.97
N ILE A 150 -5.82 -4.29 29.34
CA ILE A 150 -5.69 -5.71 28.95
C ILE A 150 -5.58 -6.68 30.12
N GLY A 151 -5.53 -6.18 31.36
CA GLY A 151 -5.38 -7.01 32.57
C GLY A 151 -3.93 -7.42 32.86
N THR A 152 -3.66 -7.69 34.13
CA THR A 152 -2.30 -8.00 34.64
C THR A 152 -1.66 -9.21 33.94
N GLU A 153 -2.42 -10.29 33.72
CA GLU A 153 -1.90 -11.53 33.12
C GLU A 153 -1.27 -11.27 31.74
N ARG A 154 -1.95 -10.49 30.89
CA ARG A 154 -1.45 -10.17 29.54
C ARG A 154 -0.27 -9.22 29.56
N VAL A 155 -0.22 -8.29 30.53
CA VAL A 155 0.94 -7.42 30.76
C VAL A 155 2.15 -8.26 31.16
N GLU A 156 1.99 -9.16 32.11
CA GLU A 156 3.07 -10.04 32.56
C GLU A 156 3.55 -10.98 31.44
N ALA A 157 2.62 -11.49 30.61
CA ALA A 157 2.99 -12.26 29.42
C ALA A 157 3.86 -11.46 28.45
N LEU A 158 3.55 -10.17 28.22
CA LEU A 158 4.39 -9.29 27.40
C LEU A 158 5.76 -9.05 28.02
N GLU A 159 5.82 -8.81 29.33
CA GLU A 159 7.06 -8.53 30.07
C GLU A 159 8.00 -9.74 30.04
N ASN A 160 7.44 -10.95 30.11
CA ASN A 160 8.20 -12.20 30.18
C ASN A 160 8.46 -12.87 28.82
N ASN A 161 7.81 -12.44 27.73
CA ASN A 161 8.06 -13.00 26.41
C ASN A 161 9.42 -12.55 25.86
N ASN A 162 10.40 -13.45 25.83
CA ASN A 162 11.72 -13.20 25.26
C ASN A 162 12.03 -14.13 24.08
N THR A 163 11.01 -14.74 23.47
CA THR A 163 11.17 -15.64 22.34
C THR A 163 11.52 -14.85 21.09
N PRO A 164 12.74 -14.99 20.53
CA PRO A 164 13.14 -14.22 19.36
C PRO A 164 12.30 -14.58 18.14
N HIS A 165 11.98 -13.58 17.33
CA HIS A 165 11.31 -13.78 16.06
C HIS A 165 11.88 -12.83 15.02
N ARG A 166 12.33 -13.40 13.89
CA ARG A 166 12.89 -12.66 12.77
C ARG A 166 11.89 -12.70 11.62
N TYR A 167 11.25 -11.57 11.36
CA TYR A 167 10.28 -11.45 10.29
C TYR A 167 10.89 -11.63 8.91
N THR A 168 10.17 -12.35 8.06
CA THR A 168 10.39 -12.48 6.62
C THR A 168 9.69 -11.36 5.85
N ILE A 169 10.06 -11.15 4.59
CA ILE A 169 9.43 -10.11 3.75
C ILE A 169 7.96 -10.46 3.49
N GLU A 170 7.68 -11.75 3.33
CA GLU A 170 6.36 -12.32 3.09
C GLU A 170 5.44 -12.10 4.30
N GLU A 171 5.92 -12.38 5.52
CA GLU A 171 5.18 -12.07 6.75
C GLU A 171 4.90 -10.57 6.86
N LEU A 172 5.91 -9.72 6.61
CA LEU A 172 5.74 -8.27 6.64
C LEU A 172 4.72 -7.77 5.62
N GLU A 173 4.61 -8.42 4.45
CA GLU A 173 3.58 -8.13 3.45
C GLU A 173 2.18 -8.56 3.90
N GLY A 174 2.07 -9.73 4.51
CA GLY A 174 0.83 -10.20 5.13
C GLY A 174 0.34 -9.24 6.21
N ILE A 175 1.23 -8.84 7.13
CA ILE A 175 0.94 -7.88 8.20
C ILE A 175 0.46 -6.54 7.62
N ARG A 176 1.15 -6.00 6.62
CA ARG A 176 0.71 -4.74 5.96
C ARG A 176 -0.67 -4.87 5.35
N SER A 177 -0.94 -5.96 4.64
CA SER A 177 -2.22 -6.18 3.97
C SER A 177 -3.36 -6.29 4.98
N HIS A 178 -3.13 -7.03 6.06
CA HIS A 178 -4.07 -7.21 7.17
C HIS A 178 -4.43 -5.88 7.84
N TYR A 179 -3.44 -5.15 8.37
CA TYR A 179 -3.70 -3.88 9.08
C TYR A 179 -4.21 -2.77 8.16
N SER A 180 -3.85 -2.76 6.88
CA SER A 180 -4.45 -1.84 5.90
C SER A 180 -5.93 -2.14 5.66
N ALA A 181 -6.34 -3.41 5.71
CA ALA A 181 -7.75 -3.78 5.59
C ALA A 181 -8.52 -3.41 6.86
N LEU A 182 -7.99 -3.73 8.05
CA LEU A 182 -8.61 -3.35 9.32
C LEU A 182 -8.80 -1.84 9.45
N ARG A 183 -7.76 -1.05 9.15
CA ARG A 183 -7.85 0.42 9.20
C ARG A 183 -8.93 0.96 8.26
N ARG A 184 -9.02 0.44 7.04
CA ARG A 184 -10.07 0.84 6.08
C ARG A 184 -11.46 0.48 6.57
N ALA A 185 -11.61 -0.67 7.22
CA ALA A 185 -12.89 -1.07 7.82
C ALA A 185 -13.31 -0.13 8.96
N LEU A 186 -12.38 0.23 9.86
CA LEU A 186 -12.63 1.17 10.95
C LEU A 186 -13.05 2.56 10.45
N ILE A 187 -12.33 3.11 9.45
CA ILE A 187 -12.67 4.40 8.86
C ILE A 187 -14.07 4.37 8.25
N LYS A 188 -14.38 3.33 7.48
CA LYS A 188 -15.69 3.17 6.86
C LYS A 188 -16.81 3.05 7.90
N GLN A 189 -16.57 2.35 9.00
CA GLN A 189 -17.53 2.25 10.11
C GLN A 189 -17.76 3.62 10.76
N ARG A 190 -16.70 4.40 11.01
CA ARG A 190 -16.83 5.75 11.58
C ARG A 190 -17.53 6.74 10.65
N GLU A 191 -17.23 6.70 9.35
CA GLU A 191 -17.89 7.57 8.36
C GLU A 191 -19.39 7.25 8.18
N ALA A 192 -19.81 6.04 8.56
CA ALA A 192 -21.20 5.60 8.48
C ALA A 192 -22.00 5.83 9.78
N ALA A 193 -21.34 6.22 10.88
CA ALA A 193 -21.94 6.52 12.18
C ALA A 193 -22.23 8.01 12.31
#